data_AF-A0A8D8CCC3-F1
#
_entry.id   AF-A0A8D8CCC3-F1
#
_cell.length_a   1.000
_cell.length_b   1.000
_cell.length_c   1.000
_cell.angle_alpha   90.00
_cell.angle_beta   90.00
_cell.angle_gamma   90.00
#
_symmetry.space_group_name_H-M   'P 1'
#
loop_
_entity.id
_entity.type
_entity.pdbx_description
1 polymer ?
#
loop_
_entity_poly.entity_id
_entity_poly.type
_entity_poly.pdbx_seq_one_letter_code
_entity_poly.pdbx_strand_id
1 'polypeptide(L)'
;GSVILFGAVSVVFIYIVEHLGAVMQLTMTLSSTSGGPLFGLFVMGIFMPWVNATGALYGGLAGLCSMAYLCFRSQASLATGEIVYTSKNVSIAGCTYQFENTTFPEPTFDEMEKSF
;
A
#
# COMPACT_ATOMS: atom_id res chain seq x y z
N GLY A 1 -27.83 12.99 12.50
CA GLY A 1 -27.70 12.95 11.03
C GLY A 1 -26.39 12.32 10.60
N SER A 2 -25.26 12.92 10.94
CA SER A 2 -23.94 12.55 10.41
C SER A 2 -23.56 11.07 10.58
N VAL A 3 -23.81 10.48 11.75
CA VAL A 3 -23.50 9.05 12.01
C VAL A 3 -24.27 8.09 11.11
N ILE A 4 -25.53 8.39 10.78
CA ILE A 4 -26.34 7.55 9.88
C ILE A 4 -25.80 7.65 8.45
N LEU A 5 -25.35 8.84 8.06
CA LEU A 5 -24.76 9.10 6.74
C LEU A 5 -23.43 8.35 6.56
N PHE A 6 -22.52 8.42 7.54
CA PHE A 6 -21.28 7.65 7.51
C PHE A 6 -21.52 6.14 7.56
N GLY A 7 -22.49 5.68 8.36
CA GLY A 7 -22.84 4.26 8.44
C GLY A 7 -23.44 3.72 7.14
N ALA A 8 -24.29 4.49 6.45
CA ALA A 8 -24.81 4.09 5.15
C ALA A 8 -23.70 4.04 4.08
N VAL A 9 -22.82 5.03 4.06
CA VAL A 9 -21.69 5.09 3.12
C VAL A 9 -20.73 3.93 3.35
N SER A 10 -20.40 3.59 4.60
CA SER A 10 -19.47 2.49 4.89
C SER A 10 -20.01 1.13 4.45
N VAL A 11 -21.31 0.86 4.66
CA VAL A 11 -21.95 -0.39 4.22
C VAL A 11 -21.92 -0.51 2.69
N VAL A 12 -22.24 0.57 1.97
CA VAL A 12 -22.15 0.58 0.49
C VAL A 12 -20.71 0.36 0.02
N PHE A 13 -19.73 0.94 0.71
CA PHE A 13 -18.33 0.82 0.31
C PHE A 13 -17.78 -0.60 0.51
N ILE A 14 -18.16 -1.28 1.60
CA ILE A 14 -17.77 -2.68 1.84
C ILE A 14 -18.31 -3.60 0.74
N TYR A 15 -19.57 -3.42 0.30
CA TYR A 15 -20.14 -4.20 -0.80
C TYR A 15 -19.32 -4.10 -2.10
N ILE A 16 -18.76 -2.91 -2.39
CA ILE A 16 -17.88 -2.72 -3.53
C ILE A 16 -16.57 -3.48 -3.31
N VAL A 17 -15.97 -3.33 -2.11
CA VAL A 17 -14.68 -3.91 -1.75
C VAL A 17 -14.70 -5.44 -1.72
N GLU A 18 -15.81 -6.07 -1.35
CA GLU A 18 -15.97 -7.55 -1.34
C GLU A 18 -15.78 -8.19 -2.72
N HIS A 19 -15.96 -7.44 -3.81
CA HIS A 19 -15.71 -7.92 -5.17
C HIS A 19 -14.28 -7.64 -5.67
N LEU A 20 -13.42 -6.99 -4.88
CA LEU A 20 -12.03 -6.72 -5.21
C LEU A 20 -11.10 -7.67 -4.43
N GLY A 21 -10.49 -8.64 -5.13
CA GLY A 21 -9.48 -9.54 -4.56
C GLY A 21 -8.12 -8.91 -4.24
N ALA A 22 -8.06 -7.57 -4.07
CA ALA A 22 -6.85 -6.80 -3.75
C ALA A 22 -7.04 -5.92 -2.48
N VAL A 23 -8.07 -6.22 -1.68
CA VAL A 23 -8.49 -5.39 -0.53
C VAL A 23 -7.40 -5.24 0.54
N MET A 24 -6.65 -6.32 0.80
CA MET A 24 -5.58 -6.29 1.80
C MET A 24 -4.50 -5.28 1.39
N GLN A 25 -4.06 -5.34 0.14
CA GLN A 25 -2.99 -4.48 -0.36
C GLN A 25 -3.43 -3.01 -0.40
N LEU A 26 -4.68 -2.75 -0.77
CA LEU A 26 -5.26 -1.42 -0.72
C LEU A 26 -5.27 -0.87 0.72
N THR A 27 -5.64 -1.67 1.72
CA THR A 27 -5.71 -1.21 3.12
C THR A 27 -4.33 -0.90 3.70
N MET A 28 -3.34 -1.75 3.42
CA MET A 28 -1.95 -1.54 3.83
C MET A 28 -1.34 -0.28 3.21
N THR A 29 -1.59 -0.07 1.91
CA THR A 29 -1.11 1.11 1.20
C THR A 29 -1.82 2.37 1.70
N LEU A 30 -3.16 2.36 1.83
CA LEU A 30 -3.94 3.50 2.33
C LEU A 30 -3.49 4.00 3.70
N SER A 31 -3.22 3.09 4.63
CA SER A 31 -2.73 3.42 5.98
C SER A 31 -1.41 4.20 5.90
N SER A 32 -0.51 3.77 5.01
CA SER A 32 0.79 4.41 4.77
C SER A 32 0.66 5.73 3.98
N THR A 33 -0.23 5.78 2.99
CA THR A 33 -0.53 6.95 2.15
C THR A 33 -1.02 8.13 2.97
N SER A 34 -1.83 7.91 4.01
CA SER A 34 -2.25 8.97 4.92
C SER A 34 -1.17 9.31 5.96
N GLY A 35 -0.45 8.31 6.46
CA GLY A 35 0.56 8.50 7.52
C GLY A 35 1.71 9.42 7.11
N GLY A 36 2.20 9.30 5.87
CA GLY A 36 3.32 10.10 5.36
C GLY A 36 3.04 11.62 5.31
N PRO A 37 1.98 12.07 4.61
CA PRO A 37 1.60 13.48 4.55
C PRO A 37 1.21 14.06 5.92
N LEU A 38 0.53 13.28 6.78
CA LEU A 38 0.19 13.71 8.14
C LEU A 38 1.44 13.95 8.99
N PHE A 39 2.40 13.03 8.94
CA PHE A 39 3.69 13.20 9.59
C PHE A 39 4.45 14.42 9.01
N GLY A 40 4.46 14.58 7.69
CA GLY A 40 5.06 15.73 7.02
C GLY A 40 4.44 17.07 7.44
N LEU A 41 3.10 17.12 7.55
CA LEU A 41 2.37 18.29 8.04
C LEU A 41 2.68 18.60 9.51
N PHE A 42 2.79 17.57 10.35
CA PHE A 42 3.15 17.72 11.76
C PHE A 42 4.56 18.30 11.91
N VAL A 43 5.53 17.75 11.18
CA VAL A 43 6.92 18.26 11.18
C VAL A 43 6.96 19.70 10.62
N MET A 44 6.26 19.98 9.52
CA MET A 44 6.12 21.35 8.99
C MET A 44 5.58 22.33 10.04
N GLY A 45 4.54 21.94 10.78
CA GLY A 45 3.96 22.78 11.82
C GLY A 45 4.90 23.09 12.99
N ILE A 46 5.83 22.18 13.31
CA ILE A 46 6.82 22.37 14.37
C ILE A 46 8.00 23.23 13.88
N PHE A 47 8.52 22.95 12.69
CA PHE A 47 9.77 23.55 12.22
C PHE A 47 9.60 24.84 11.42
N MET A 48 8.43 25.09 10.82
CA MET A 48 8.21 26.23 9.94
C MET A 48 7.12 27.17 10.47
N PRO A 49 7.46 28.11 11.35
CA PRO A 49 6.50 29.09 11.89
C PRO A 49 6.00 30.11 10.86
N TRP A 50 6.62 30.15 9.67
CA TRP A 50 6.24 31.03 8.56
C TRP A 50 5.17 30.44 7.63
N VAL A 51 4.75 29.19 7.86
CA VAL A 51 3.75 28.52 7.04
C VAL A 51 2.35 28.97 7.46
N ASN A 52 1.63 29.54 6.51
CA ASN A 52 0.23 29.92 6.67
C ASN A 52 -0.70 28.71 6.56
N ALA A 53 -1.89 28.81 7.16
CA ALA A 53 -2.92 27.75 7.12
C ALA A 53 -3.29 27.33 5.69
N THR A 54 -3.39 28.30 4.77
CA THR A 54 -3.65 28.04 3.35
C THR A 54 -2.52 27.23 2.72
N GLY A 55 -1.26 27.55 3.03
CA GLY A 55 -0.09 26.82 2.53
C GLY A 55 -0.02 25.40 3.07
N ALA A 56 -0.35 25.20 4.35
CA ALA A 56 -0.46 23.86 4.95
C ALA A 56 -1.56 23.02 4.28
N LEU A 57 -2.71 23.64 3.95
CA LEU A 57 -3.82 22.96 3.28
C LEU A 57 -3.42 22.51 1.86
N TYR A 58 -2.85 23.41 1.06
CA TYR A 58 -2.39 23.08 -0.28
C TYR A 58 -1.22 22.08 -0.27
N GLY A 59 -0.29 22.20 0.68
CA GLY A 59 0.82 21.26 0.85
C GLY A 59 0.34 19.86 1.26
N GLY A 60 -0.64 19.78 2.17
CA GLY A 60 -1.27 18.53 2.57
C GLY A 60 -2.02 17.85 1.42
N LEU A 61 -2.79 18.63 0.65
CA LEU A 61 -3.51 18.12 -0.51
C LEU A 61 -2.56 17.66 -1.62
N ALA A 62 -1.53 18.45 -1.93
CA ALA A 62 -0.51 18.08 -2.92
C ALA A 62 0.27 16.82 -2.47
N GLY A 63 0.57 16.70 -1.18
CA GLY A 63 1.21 15.52 -0.59
C GLY A 63 0.34 14.27 -0.69
N LEU A 64 -0.94 14.37 -0.34
CA LEU A 64 -1.91 13.28 -0.48
C LEU A 64 -2.08 12.87 -1.95
N CYS A 65 -2.24 13.82 -2.87
CA CYS A 65 -2.36 13.54 -4.30
C CYS A 65 -1.10 12.86 -4.87
N SER A 66 0.08 13.33 -4.47
CA SER A 66 1.36 12.73 -4.89
C SER A 66 1.51 11.30 -4.38
N MET A 67 1.24 11.06 -3.09
CA MET A 67 1.29 9.70 -2.52
C MET A 67 0.24 8.78 -3.16
N ALA A 68 -0.99 9.26 -3.36
CA ALA A 68 -2.03 8.49 -4.02
C ALA A 68 -1.64 8.12 -5.46
N TYR A 69 -1.04 9.04 -6.20
CA TYR A 69 -0.54 8.78 -7.55
C TYR A 69 0.59 7.74 -7.56
N LEU A 70 1.55 7.85 -6.63
CA LEU A 70 2.65 6.88 -6.49
C LEU A 70 2.13 5.49 -6.13
N CYS A 71 1.18 5.40 -5.19
CA CYS A 71 0.55 4.13 -4.80
C CYS A 71 -0.25 3.54 -5.96
N PHE A 72 -1.06 4.32 -6.68
CA PHE A 72 -1.78 3.81 -7.84
C PHE A 72 -0.83 3.27 -8.91
N ARG A 73 0.27 3.98 -9.17
CA ARG A 73 1.26 3.55 -10.16
C ARG A 73 2.03 2.31 -9.73
N SER A 74 2.33 2.14 -8.44
CA SER A 74 3.00 0.93 -7.93
C SER A 74 2.08 -0.29 -8.03
N GLN A 75 0.81 -0.13 -7.64
CA GLN A 75 -0.20 -1.17 -7.75
C GLN A 75 -0.49 -1.56 -9.22
N ALA A 76 -0.57 -0.57 -10.12
CA ALA A 76 -0.72 -0.82 -11.55
C ALA A 76 0.46 -1.59 -12.15
N SER A 77 1.69 -1.27 -11.76
CA SER A 77 2.89 -1.95 -12.24
C SER A 77 2.97 -3.40 -11.73
N LEU A 78 2.53 -3.67 -10.50
CA LEU A 78 2.35 -5.02 -9.96
C LEU A 78 1.29 -5.80 -10.74
N ALA A 79 0.13 -5.20 -10.99
CA ALA A 79 -0.97 -5.83 -11.72
C ALA A 79 -0.65 -6.12 -13.20
N THR A 80 0.20 -5.29 -13.82
CA THR A 80 0.62 -5.45 -15.24
C THR A 80 1.71 -6.52 -15.40
N GLY A 81 2.26 -7.06 -14.30
CA GLY A 81 3.27 -8.11 -14.33
C GLY A 81 4.66 -7.64 -14.78
N GLU A 82 4.92 -6.34 -14.79
CA GLU A 82 6.24 -5.79 -15.14
C GLU A 82 7.24 -5.93 -13.99
N ILE A 83 6.74 -6.05 -12.75
CA ILE A 83 7.54 -6.38 -11.55
C ILE A 83 7.40 -7.87 -11.24
N VAL A 84 8.09 -8.71 -12.02
CA VAL A 84 8.30 -10.10 -11.63
C VAL A 84 9.40 -10.09 -10.56
N TYR A 85 9.01 -10.28 -9.29
CA TYR A 85 9.97 -10.61 -8.24
C TYR A 85 10.52 -12.01 -8.51
N THR A 86 11.46 -12.10 -9.45
CA THR A 86 12.18 -13.35 -9.69
C THR A 86 12.96 -13.63 -8.43
N SER A 87 12.56 -14.65 -7.69
CA SER A 87 13.37 -15.20 -6.61
C SER A 87 14.75 -15.48 -7.22
N LYS A 88 15.75 -14.74 -6.74
CA LYS A 88 17.12 -14.84 -7.22
C LYS A 88 17.54 -16.32 -7.19
N ASN A 89 17.93 -16.86 -8.35
CA ASN A 89 18.24 -18.28 -8.51
C ASN A 89 19.21 -18.73 -7.41
N VAL A 90 18.71 -19.55 -6.47
CA VAL A 90 19.52 -20.19 -5.45
C VAL A 90 20.28 -21.33 -6.11
N SER A 91 21.37 -20.97 -6.80
CA SER A 91 22.22 -21.93 -7.50
C SER A 91 22.92 -22.84 -6.49
N ILE A 92 22.62 -24.14 -6.61
CA ILE A 92 23.20 -25.21 -5.80
C ILE A 92 24.28 -25.98 -6.61
N ALA A 93 24.84 -25.37 -7.66
CA ALA A 93 25.80 -26.04 -8.52
C ALA A 93 27.11 -26.33 -7.75
N GLY A 94 27.24 -27.53 -7.19
CA GLY A 94 28.44 -28.04 -6.53
C GLY A 94 28.28 -28.55 -5.09
N CYS A 95 27.08 -28.56 -4.51
CA CYS A 95 26.87 -29.10 -3.17
C CYS A 95 26.55 -30.61 -3.18
N THR A 96 27.32 -31.39 -2.42
CA THR A 96 27.21 -32.86 -2.28
C THR A 96 26.19 -33.32 -1.21
N TYR A 97 25.52 -32.38 -0.53
CA TYR A 97 24.55 -32.69 0.52
C TYR A 97 23.11 -32.53 0.00
N GLN A 98 22.22 -33.45 0.36
CA GLN A 98 20.77 -33.33 0.13
C GLN A 98 20.18 -32.46 1.23
N PHE A 99 19.62 -31.30 0.88
CA PHE A 99 18.85 -30.47 1.80
C PHE A 99 17.40 -30.60 1.40
N GLU A 100 16.53 -30.82 2.40
CA GLU A 100 15.11 -30.58 2.25
C GLU A 100 14.94 -29.12 1.79
N ASN A 101 14.26 -28.90 0.67
CA ASN A 101 14.17 -27.60 0.00
C ASN A 101 13.31 -26.65 0.86
N THR A 102 13.89 -26.08 1.92
CA THR A 102 13.27 -25.00 2.70
C THR A 102 13.32 -23.66 1.95
N THR A 103 13.76 -23.67 0.69
CA THR A 103 13.90 -22.49 -0.18
C THR A 103 12.66 -22.21 -1.03
N PHE A 104 11.57 -22.97 -0.88
CA PHE A 104 10.29 -22.41 -1.29
C PHE A 104 10.10 -21.15 -0.45
N PRO A 105 10.09 -19.95 -1.07
CA PRO A 105 9.70 -18.77 -0.32
C PRO A 105 8.35 -19.11 0.30
N GLU A 106 8.18 -18.83 1.60
CA GLU A 106 6.84 -18.75 2.15
C GLU A 106 6.01 -17.91 1.17
N PRO A 107 4.86 -18.42 0.71
CA PRO A 107 4.12 -17.79 -0.37
C PRO A 107 3.94 -16.32 0.00
N THR A 108 4.40 -15.44 -0.89
CA THR A 108 4.26 -14.00 -0.69
C THR A 108 2.78 -13.71 -0.46
N PHE A 109 2.45 -12.63 0.26
CA PHE A 109 1.05 -12.32 0.58
C PHE A 109 0.16 -12.32 -0.68
N ASP A 110 0.71 -11.88 -1.82
CA ASP A 110 0.08 -11.90 -3.15
C ASP A 110 -0.19 -13.32 -3.72
N GLU A 111 0.57 -14.34 -3.31
CA GLU A 111 0.38 -15.75 -3.71
C GLU A 111 -0.61 -16.49 -2.80
N MET A 112 -0.66 -16.16 -1.50
CA MET A 112 -1.67 -16.72 -0.59
C MET A 112 -3.08 -16.22 -0.90
N GLU A 113 -3.23 -14.96 -1.33
CA GLU A 113 -4.54 -14.36 -1.67
C GLU A 113 -5.16 -14.96 -2.94
N LYS A 114 -4.36 -15.49 -3.88
CA LYS A 114 -4.86 -16.21 -5.08
C LYS A 114 -5.31 -17.66 -4.82
N SER A 115 -5.05 -18.19 -3.62
CA SER A 115 -5.35 -19.58 -3.26
C SER A 115 -6.69 -19.71 -2.49
N PHE A 116 -7.34 -18.59 -2.18
CA PHE A 116 -8.68 -18.50 -1.59
C PHE A 116 -9.70 -18.06 -2.65
#